data_AF-A0A1G0IIY8-F1
#
_entry.id   AF-A0A1G0IIY8-F1
#
_cell.length_a   1.000
_cell.length_b   1.000
_cell.length_c   1.000
_cell.angle_alpha   90.00
_cell.angle_beta   90.00
_cell.angle_gamma   90.00
#
_symmetry.space_group_name_H-M   'P 1'
#
loop_
_entity.id
_entity.type
_entity.pdbx_description
1 polymer ?
#
loop_
_entity_poly.entity_id
_entity_poly.type
_entity_poly.pdbx_seq_one_letter_code
_entity_poly.pdbx_strand_id
1 'polypeptide(L)'
;MLQLDHHFTSTYAKNLIADWSLLSRLMVEHTRWIRDVIQKKEGAPAILSSIPTDVQIDDALNGPLHSFFQSHADAWIRLCKIETALNLKTNEIFKDADKTIDMTFGIAQTVLDKADPAALKEKRKKLESLMQTHHNEWLAAITGWTTALLEEFKKNNIALTDLETADFTMNQPNSELNTRFIDLKLTLPKLSKDNFDFAQYFILKLTLALRSCLSRLQQPSSEKDIYDKLKLFQKTLKSIAQASEALVKKQGAALQ
;
A
#
# COMPACT_ATOMS: atom_id res chain seq x y z
N MET A 1 -3.79 19.28 -0.92
CA MET A 1 -4.26 18.04 -0.28
C MET A 1 -3.92 16.92 -1.25
N LEU A 2 -3.31 15.81 -0.82
CA LEU A 2 -3.35 14.58 -1.62
C LEU A 2 -4.81 14.09 -1.56
N GLN A 3 -5.67 14.74 -2.35
CA GLN A 3 -7.04 14.30 -2.57
C GLN A 3 -6.99 13.27 -3.69
N LEU A 4 -7.53 12.10 -3.41
CA LEU A 4 -7.57 10.97 -4.30
C LEU A 4 -9.00 10.88 -4.82
N ASP A 5 -9.17 10.91 -6.14
CA ASP A 5 -10.48 11.03 -6.81
C ASP A 5 -11.33 9.74 -6.72
N HIS A 6 -10.94 8.75 -5.91
CA HIS A 6 -11.56 7.43 -5.82
C HIS A 6 -12.00 7.08 -4.39
N HIS A 7 -12.91 7.89 -3.86
CA HIS A 7 -13.62 7.57 -2.63
C HIS A 7 -14.84 6.71 -2.93
N PHE A 8 -14.67 5.38 -2.89
CA PHE A 8 -15.59 4.39 -2.30
C PHE A 8 -15.19 2.98 -2.79
N THR A 9 -14.62 2.17 -1.90
CA THR A 9 -14.82 0.71 -2.01
C THR A 9 -16.26 0.43 -1.59
N SER A 10 -17.07 -0.14 -2.49
CA SER A 10 -18.44 -0.54 -2.15
C SER A 10 -18.46 -1.44 -0.90
N THR A 11 -19.57 -1.49 -0.16
CA THR A 11 -19.71 -2.40 0.99
C THR A 11 -19.33 -3.84 0.65
N TYR A 12 -19.63 -4.26 -0.58
CA TYR A 12 -19.24 -5.56 -1.12
C TYR A 12 -17.72 -5.74 -1.24
N ALA A 13 -17.00 -4.73 -1.75
CA ALA A 13 -15.54 -4.77 -1.82
C ALA A 13 -14.90 -4.82 -0.42
N LYS A 14 -15.46 -4.09 0.55
CA LYS A 14 -14.99 -4.12 1.95
C LYS A 14 -15.17 -5.50 2.58
N ASN A 15 -16.31 -6.15 2.35
CA ASN A 15 -16.56 -7.50 2.84
C ASN A 15 -15.59 -8.52 2.20
N LEU A 16 -15.35 -8.43 0.89
CA LEU A 16 -14.40 -9.32 0.21
C LEU A 16 -12.94 -9.14 0.70
N ILE A 17 -12.55 -7.92 1.03
CA ILE A 17 -11.25 -7.64 1.66
C ILE A 17 -11.22 -8.24 3.07
N ALA A 18 -12.28 -8.03 3.86
CA ALA A 18 -12.40 -8.56 5.22
C ALA A 18 -12.38 -10.10 5.26
N ASP A 19 -12.99 -10.76 4.27
CA ASP A 19 -13.01 -12.21 4.14
C ASP A 19 -11.61 -12.79 3.88
N TRP A 20 -10.70 -12.00 3.29
CA TRP A 20 -9.31 -12.40 3.11
C TRP A 20 -8.43 -11.87 4.25
N SER A 21 -8.31 -12.67 5.31
CA SER A 21 -7.60 -12.30 6.54
C SER A 21 -6.14 -11.86 6.31
N LEU A 22 -5.44 -12.49 5.36
CA LEU A 22 -4.06 -12.11 5.02
C LEU A 22 -3.99 -10.70 4.42
N LEU A 23 -4.84 -10.39 3.44
CA LEU A 23 -4.88 -9.08 2.81
C LEU A 23 -5.24 -7.99 3.81
N SER A 24 -6.31 -8.22 4.58
CA SER A 24 -6.76 -7.28 5.61
C SER A 24 -5.67 -7.04 6.67
N ARG A 25 -5.01 -8.09 7.15
CA ARG A 25 -3.91 -7.96 8.11
C ARG A 25 -2.78 -7.11 7.56
N LEU A 26 -2.35 -7.36 6.33
CA LEU A 26 -1.25 -6.62 5.70
C LEU A 26 -1.61 -5.16 5.42
N MET A 27 -2.87 -4.87 5.05
CA MET A 27 -3.36 -3.49 4.94
C MET A 27 -3.28 -2.78 6.30
N VAL A 28 -3.81 -3.39 7.36
CA VAL A 28 -3.77 -2.82 8.72
C VAL A 28 -2.33 -2.58 9.18
N GLU A 29 -1.43 -3.53 8.93
CA GLU A 29 -0.01 -3.44 9.30
C GLU A 29 0.69 -2.24 8.63
N HIS A 30 0.47 -2.05 7.33
CA HIS A 30 1.12 -0.99 6.54
C HIS A 30 0.47 0.39 6.64
N THR A 31 -0.77 0.45 7.09
CA THR A 31 -1.52 1.71 7.22
C THR A 31 -1.76 2.09 8.67
N ARG A 32 -1.10 1.40 9.60
CA ARG A 32 -1.17 1.72 11.01
C ARG A 32 -0.56 3.11 11.25
N TRP A 33 -1.35 3.98 11.86
CA TRP A 33 -0.91 5.32 12.21
C TRP A 33 0.21 5.25 13.26
N ILE A 34 1.29 6.01 13.04
CA ILE A 34 2.40 6.10 13.98
C ILE A 34 1.92 6.72 15.29
N ARG A 35 1.05 7.73 15.25
CA ARG A 35 0.44 8.30 16.47
C ARG A 35 -0.14 7.21 17.37
N ASP A 36 -0.82 6.23 16.78
CA ASP A 36 -1.35 5.08 17.51
C ASP A 36 -0.24 4.15 18.01
N VAL A 37 0.83 3.92 17.23
CA VAL A 37 1.96 3.07 17.63
C VAL A 37 2.74 3.67 18.80
N ILE A 38 2.99 4.99 18.79
CA ILE A 38 3.77 5.70 19.81
C ILE A 38 2.97 5.83 21.11
N GLN A 39 1.69 6.22 21.04
CA GLN A 39 0.83 6.31 22.24
C GLN A 39 0.58 4.94 22.90
N LYS A 40 0.68 3.83 22.15
CA LYS A 40 0.46 2.47 22.66
C LYS A 40 1.65 1.83 23.37
N LYS A 41 2.85 2.44 23.34
CA LYS A 41 4.00 1.95 24.12
C LYS A 41 3.79 2.06 25.64
N GLU A 42 2.72 2.72 26.10
CA GLU A 42 2.42 2.95 27.52
C GLU A 42 1.44 1.95 28.19
N GLY A 43 1.25 0.72 27.66
CA GLY A 43 0.84 -0.40 28.53
C GLY A 43 -0.42 -1.21 28.20
N ALA A 44 -0.89 -1.24 26.95
CA ALA A 44 -1.89 -2.24 26.54
C ALA A 44 -1.58 -2.83 25.15
N PRO A 45 -1.58 -4.16 24.98
CA PRO A 45 -1.47 -4.76 23.66
C PRO A 45 -2.73 -4.37 22.86
N ALA A 46 -2.55 -3.58 21.81
CA ALA A 46 -3.67 -3.26 20.94
C ALA A 46 -4.20 -4.53 20.29
N ILE A 47 -5.47 -4.82 20.57
CA ILE A 47 -6.27 -5.73 19.75
C ILE A 47 -6.34 -5.06 18.38
N LEU A 48 -5.53 -5.53 17.44
CA LEU A 48 -5.64 -5.12 16.05
C LEU A 48 -6.97 -5.65 15.55
N SER A 49 -7.89 -4.76 15.18
CA SER A 49 -9.04 -5.15 14.37
C SER A 49 -8.48 -5.86 13.13
N SER A 50 -8.98 -7.07 12.87
CA SER A 50 -8.67 -7.79 11.63
C SER A 50 -9.31 -7.12 10.42
N ILE A 51 -10.23 -6.17 10.62
CA ILE A 51 -10.94 -5.46 9.57
C ILE A 51 -10.33 -4.05 9.45
N PRO A 52 -9.82 -3.67 8.26
CA PRO A 52 -9.28 -2.33 8.03
C PRO A 52 -10.39 -1.27 8.03
N THR A 53 -10.10 -0.08 8.56
CA THR A 53 -10.99 1.08 8.47
C THR A 53 -11.00 1.66 7.06
N ASP A 54 -11.95 2.53 6.75
CA ASP A 54 -12.02 3.20 5.44
C ASP A 54 -10.75 3.99 5.11
N VAL A 55 -10.16 4.65 6.11
CA VAL A 55 -8.89 5.36 5.96
C VAL A 55 -7.75 4.40 5.67
N GLN A 56 -7.71 3.24 6.33
CA GLN A 56 -6.69 2.22 6.08
C GLN A 56 -6.83 1.58 4.69
N ILE A 57 -8.06 1.37 4.22
CA ILE A 57 -8.30 0.91 2.85
C ILE A 57 -7.84 1.96 1.85
N ASP A 58 -8.17 3.24 2.09
CA ASP A 58 -7.73 4.36 1.26
C ASP A 58 -6.20 4.48 1.22
N ASP A 59 -5.54 4.46 2.39
CA ASP A 59 -4.07 4.49 2.49
C ASP A 59 -3.42 3.28 1.81
N ALA A 60 -4.04 2.11 1.82
CA ALA A 60 -3.51 0.92 1.15
C ALA A 60 -3.67 1.00 -0.37
N LEU A 61 -4.85 1.40 -0.86
CA LEU A 61 -5.20 1.42 -2.28
C LEU A 61 -4.78 2.70 -3.01
N ASN A 62 -4.36 3.72 -2.28
CA ASN A 62 -3.83 4.96 -2.84
C ASN A 62 -2.43 5.31 -2.30
N GLY A 63 -1.86 4.41 -1.49
CA GLY A 63 -0.49 4.47 -0.99
C GLY A 63 0.56 4.05 -2.02
N PRO A 64 1.85 4.11 -1.66
CA PRO A 64 2.93 3.66 -2.54
C PRO A 64 2.88 2.15 -2.83
N LEU A 65 2.16 1.39 -1.99
CA LEU A 65 1.90 -0.05 -2.16
C LEU A 65 0.59 -0.35 -2.92
N HIS A 66 -0.10 0.65 -3.48
CA HIS A 66 -1.41 0.45 -4.11
C HIS A 66 -1.40 -0.68 -5.15
N SER A 67 -0.38 -0.72 -6.01
CA SER A 67 -0.25 -1.74 -7.05
C SER A 67 -0.14 -3.15 -6.46
N PHE A 68 0.58 -3.30 -5.34
CA PHE A 68 0.69 -4.58 -4.62
C PHE A 68 -0.67 -5.01 -4.06
N PHE A 69 -1.37 -4.13 -3.34
CA PHE A 69 -2.66 -4.48 -2.75
C PHE A 69 -3.73 -4.73 -3.81
N GLN A 70 -3.79 -3.89 -4.84
CA GLN A 70 -4.78 -3.99 -5.91
C GLN A 70 -4.60 -5.25 -6.74
N SER A 71 -3.38 -5.61 -7.15
CA SER A 71 -3.15 -6.80 -7.98
C SER A 71 -3.52 -8.09 -7.25
N HIS A 72 -3.24 -8.17 -5.95
CA HIS A 72 -3.61 -9.32 -5.13
C HIS A 72 -5.11 -9.36 -4.87
N ALA A 73 -5.73 -8.21 -4.55
CA ALA A 73 -7.18 -8.12 -4.39
C ALA A 73 -7.92 -8.54 -5.66
N ASP A 74 -7.47 -8.11 -6.84
CA ASP A 74 -8.05 -8.50 -8.13
C ASP A 74 -7.94 -10.01 -8.38
N ALA A 75 -6.78 -10.62 -8.08
CA ALA A 75 -6.59 -12.06 -8.20
C ALA A 75 -7.52 -12.84 -7.24
N TRP A 76 -7.66 -12.37 -6.02
CA TRP A 76 -8.58 -12.94 -5.03
C TRP A 76 -10.03 -12.84 -5.47
N ILE A 77 -10.47 -11.66 -5.90
CA ILE A 77 -11.83 -11.42 -6.38
C ILE A 77 -12.17 -12.34 -7.56
N ARG A 78 -11.21 -12.58 -8.47
CA ARG A 78 -11.41 -13.54 -9.58
C ARG A 78 -11.66 -14.96 -9.07
N LEU A 79 -10.90 -15.42 -8.07
CA LEU A 79 -11.13 -16.73 -7.45
C LEU A 79 -12.50 -16.80 -6.77
N CYS A 80 -12.84 -15.80 -5.95
CA CYS A 80 -14.13 -15.73 -5.27
C CYS A 80 -15.30 -15.76 -6.26
N LYS A 81 -15.23 -15.01 -7.35
CA LYS A 81 -16.27 -15.01 -8.39
C LYS A 81 -16.49 -16.40 -8.99
N ILE A 82 -15.42 -17.13 -9.29
CA ILE A 82 -15.52 -18.49 -9.84
C ILE A 82 -16.15 -19.43 -8.81
N GLU A 83 -15.73 -19.35 -7.55
CA GLU A 83 -16.25 -20.22 -6.49
C GLU A 83 -17.72 -19.92 -6.16
N THR A 84 -18.11 -18.65 -6.11
CA THR A 84 -19.51 -18.27 -5.93
C THR A 84 -20.36 -18.76 -7.10
N ALA A 85 -19.91 -18.56 -8.35
CA ALA A 85 -20.62 -19.05 -9.53
C ALA A 85 -20.78 -20.59 -9.52
N LEU A 86 -19.74 -21.33 -9.11
CA LEU A 86 -19.81 -22.78 -8.95
C LEU A 86 -20.80 -23.20 -7.87
N ASN A 87 -20.76 -22.55 -6.71
CA ASN A 87 -21.66 -22.86 -5.59
C ASN A 87 -23.11 -22.58 -5.95
N LEU A 88 -23.40 -21.49 -6.66
CA LEU A 88 -24.76 -21.19 -7.13
C LEU A 88 -25.25 -22.20 -8.17
N LYS A 89 -24.37 -22.66 -9.06
CA LYS A 89 -24.70 -23.69 -10.07
C LYS A 89 -25.00 -25.06 -9.44
N THR A 90 -24.25 -25.45 -8.41
CA THR A 90 -24.35 -26.80 -7.82
C THR A 90 -25.39 -26.89 -6.71
N ASN A 91 -25.67 -25.80 -5.99
CA ASN A 91 -26.56 -25.80 -4.85
C ASN A 91 -28.04 -25.78 -5.27
N GLU A 92 -28.78 -26.81 -4.85
CA GLU A 92 -30.19 -27.00 -5.21
C GLU A 92 -31.11 -25.88 -4.72
N ILE A 93 -30.74 -25.20 -3.63
CA ILE A 93 -31.53 -24.08 -3.06
C ILE A 93 -31.54 -22.88 -4.01
N PHE A 94 -30.49 -22.69 -4.81
CA PHE A 94 -30.33 -21.53 -5.69
C PHE A 94 -30.60 -21.83 -7.16
N LYS A 95 -30.91 -23.08 -7.52
CA LYS A 95 -31.28 -23.45 -8.91
C LYS A 95 -32.55 -22.74 -9.39
N ASP A 96 -33.45 -22.40 -8.48
CA ASP A 96 -34.70 -21.68 -8.74
C ASP A 96 -34.60 -20.17 -8.47
N ALA A 97 -33.42 -19.65 -8.12
CA ALA A 97 -33.23 -18.22 -7.97
C ALA A 97 -33.48 -17.51 -9.31
N ASP A 98 -34.01 -16.28 -9.22
CA ASP A 98 -34.60 -15.52 -10.32
C ASP A 98 -33.76 -15.60 -11.62
N LYS A 99 -34.32 -16.22 -12.68
CA LYS A 99 -33.64 -16.45 -13.99
C LYS A 99 -33.25 -15.15 -14.71
N THR A 100 -33.64 -14.00 -14.15
CA THR A 100 -33.33 -12.66 -14.65
C THR A 100 -31.95 -12.16 -14.20
N ILE A 101 -31.31 -12.79 -13.20
CA ILE A 101 -30.00 -12.37 -12.68
C ILE A 101 -28.91 -13.30 -13.21
N ASP A 102 -27.86 -12.72 -13.81
CA ASP A 102 -26.67 -13.49 -14.23
C ASP A 102 -25.90 -14.01 -13.00
N MET A 103 -26.04 -15.31 -12.72
CA MET A 103 -25.35 -16.00 -11.62
C MET A 103 -23.94 -16.47 -12.00
N THR A 104 -23.51 -16.26 -13.26
CA THR A 104 -22.16 -16.61 -13.71
C THR A 104 -21.16 -15.49 -13.41
N PHE A 105 -21.62 -14.29 -13.03
CA PHE A 105 -20.80 -13.10 -12.81
C PHE A 105 -19.88 -12.78 -14.01
N GLY A 106 -20.35 -13.05 -15.22
CA GLY A 106 -19.57 -12.89 -16.46
C GLY A 106 -18.47 -13.95 -16.68
N ILE A 107 -18.46 -15.06 -15.92
CA ILE A 107 -17.53 -16.17 -16.13
C ILE A 107 -18.09 -17.10 -17.22
N ALA A 108 -17.27 -17.41 -18.23
CA ALA A 108 -17.68 -18.30 -19.31
C ALA A 108 -18.07 -19.69 -18.79
N GLN A 109 -19.19 -20.23 -19.27
CA GLN A 109 -19.72 -21.53 -18.84
C GLN A 109 -18.70 -22.67 -19.01
N THR A 110 -17.88 -22.62 -20.07
CA THR A 110 -16.81 -23.60 -20.33
C THR A 110 -15.73 -23.62 -19.25
N VAL A 111 -15.53 -22.52 -18.53
CA VAL A 111 -14.62 -22.43 -17.38
C VAL A 111 -15.28 -23.04 -16.16
N LEU A 112 -16.55 -22.73 -15.90
CA LEU A 112 -17.31 -23.27 -14.77
C LEU A 112 -17.51 -24.79 -14.88
N ASP A 113 -17.73 -25.32 -16.07
CA ASP A 113 -17.92 -26.77 -16.28
C ASP A 113 -16.64 -27.58 -16.03
N LYS A 114 -15.47 -26.94 -16.14
CA LYS A 114 -14.15 -27.56 -15.91
C LYS A 114 -13.54 -27.21 -14.56
N ALA A 115 -14.16 -26.31 -13.81
CA ALA A 115 -13.59 -25.83 -12.57
C ALA A 115 -13.82 -26.86 -11.46
N ASP A 116 -12.73 -27.28 -10.83
CA ASP A 116 -12.71 -28.24 -9.73
C ASP A 116 -12.53 -27.48 -8.40
N PRO A 117 -13.41 -27.67 -7.41
CA PRO A 117 -13.28 -27.08 -6.07
C PRO A 117 -11.92 -27.36 -5.40
N ALA A 118 -11.33 -28.56 -5.60
CA ALA A 118 -10.03 -28.87 -5.03
C ALA A 118 -8.91 -28.04 -5.69
N ALA A 119 -8.93 -27.93 -7.02
CA ALA A 119 -8.02 -27.05 -7.76
C ALA A 119 -8.15 -25.56 -7.37
N LEU A 120 -9.35 -25.07 -7.07
CA LEU A 120 -9.58 -23.69 -6.61
C LEU A 120 -8.99 -23.45 -5.21
N LYS A 121 -9.16 -24.41 -4.29
CA LYS A 121 -8.53 -24.37 -2.97
C LYS A 121 -6.99 -24.31 -3.06
N GLU A 122 -6.38 -25.08 -3.97
CA GLU A 122 -4.94 -25.04 -4.20
C GLU A 122 -4.50 -23.70 -4.83
N LYS A 123 -5.29 -23.13 -5.76
CA LYS A 123 -5.04 -21.78 -6.29
C LYS A 123 -5.09 -20.71 -5.19
N ARG A 124 -6.03 -20.80 -4.24
CA ARG A 124 -6.10 -19.89 -3.08
C ARG A 124 -4.84 -19.98 -2.21
N LYS A 125 -4.42 -21.20 -1.84
CA LYS A 125 -3.17 -21.39 -1.07
C LYS A 125 -1.95 -20.83 -1.80
N LYS A 126 -1.87 -21.05 -3.12
CA LYS A 126 -0.80 -20.50 -3.96
C LYS A 126 -0.83 -18.97 -3.94
N LEU A 127 -2.00 -18.35 -4.03
CA LEU A 127 -2.15 -16.90 -3.95
C LEU A 127 -1.70 -16.35 -2.59
N GLU A 128 -2.06 -17.01 -1.49
CA GLU A 128 -1.60 -16.62 -0.15
C GLU A 128 -0.07 -16.72 -0.02
N SER A 129 0.52 -17.81 -0.51
CA SER A 129 1.97 -17.98 -0.54
C SER A 129 2.65 -16.89 -1.38
N LEU A 130 2.12 -16.61 -2.56
CA LEU A 130 2.65 -15.55 -3.43
C LEU A 130 2.54 -14.19 -2.75
N MET A 131 1.42 -13.89 -2.10
CA MET A 131 1.24 -12.64 -1.38
C MET A 131 2.30 -12.45 -0.30
N GLN A 132 2.58 -13.48 0.49
CA GLN A 132 3.60 -13.40 1.53
C GLN A 132 5.02 -13.25 0.95
N THR A 133 5.34 -13.98 -0.13
CA THR A 133 6.62 -13.82 -0.83
C THR A 133 6.78 -12.40 -1.39
N HIS A 134 5.79 -11.92 -2.13
CA HIS A 134 5.77 -10.59 -2.71
C HIS A 134 5.85 -9.49 -1.64
N HIS A 135 5.15 -9.65 -0.52
CA HIS A 135 5.23 -8.75 0.63
C HIS A 135 6.65 -8.66 1.21
N ASN A 136 7.30 -9.81 1.40
CA ASN A 136 8.69 -9.85 1.88
C ASN A 136 9.67 -9.18 0.90
N GLU A 137 9.47 -9.35 -0.41
CA GLU A 137 10.26 -8.65 -1.43
C GLU A 137 10.09 -7.13 -1.33
N TRP A 138 8.86 -6.65 -1.13
CA TRP A 138 8.60 -5.22 -0.91
C TRP A 138 9.26 -4.70 0.36
N LEU A 139 9.16 -5.42 1.48
CA LEU A 139 9.82 -5.02 2.73
C LEU A 139 11.34 -4.91 2.58
N ALA A 140 11.95 -5.88 1.89
CA ALA A 140 13.39 -5.86 1.61
C ALA A 140 13.77 -4.66 0.73
N ALA A 141 12.99 -4.38 -0.32
CA ALA A 141 13.21 -3.24 -1.21
C ALA A 141 13.09 -1.90 -0.47
N ILE A 142 12.01 -1.71 0.31
CA ILE A 142 11.77 -0.49 1.10
C ILE A 142 12.91 -0.24 2.09
N THR A 143 13.36 -1.30 2.76
CA THR A 143 14.50 -1.22 3.69
C THR A 143 15.77 -0.78 2.94
N GLY A 144 16.08 -1.42 1.81
CA GLY A 144 17.24 -1.06 0.99
C GLY A 144 17.18 0.38 0.47
N TRP A 145 16.02 0.84 0.02
CA TRP A 145 15.81 2.21 -0.45
C TRP A 145 15.97 3.24 0.68
N THR A 146 15.43 2.92 1.86
CA THR A 146 15.58 3.76 3.06
C THR A 146 17.05 3.90 3.43
N THR A 147 17.79 2.79 3.48
CA THR A 147 19.24 2.81 3.73
C THR A 147 20.00 3.63 2.69
N ALA A 148 19.71 3.45 1.40
CA ALA A 148 20.36 4.21 0.33
C ALA A 148 20.11 5.73 0.46
N LEU A 149 18.90 6.14 0.83
CA LEU A 149 18.58 7.56 1.05
C LEU A 149 19.28 8.11 2.30
N LEU A 150 19.35 7.34 3.40
CA LEU A 150 20.10 7.72 4.59
C LEU A 150 21.61 7.85 4.32
N GLU A 151 22.16 7.02 3.44
CA GLU A 151 23.54 7.18 2.96
C GLU A 151 23.72 8.45 2.14
N GLU A 152 22.76 8.83 1.30
CA GLU A 152 22.81 10.11 0.56
C GLU A 152 22.79 11.31 1.50
N PHE A 153 22.03 11.27 2.61
CA PHE A 153 22.12 12.30 3.64
C PHE A 153 23.55 12.44 4.18
N LYS A 154 24.20 11.32 4.53
CA LYS A 154 25.58 11.30 5.05
C LYS A 154 26.58 11.82 4.01
N LYS A 155 26.50 11.36 2.76
CA LYS A 155 27.40 11.78 1.67
C LYS A 155 27.34 13.29 1.40
N ASN A 156 26.17 13.88 1.60
CA ASN A 156 25.94 15.30 1.37
C ASN A 156 26.12 16.17 2.63
N ASN A 157 26.72 15.63 3.69
CA ASN A 157 26.94 16.31 4.98
C ASN A 157 25.66 16.85 5.63
N ILE A 158 24.53 16.18 5.41
CA ILE A 158 23.26 16.49 6.06
C ILE A 158 23.10 15.52 7.24
N ALA A 159 23.55 15.94 8.42
CA ALA A 159 23.52 15.12 9.62
C ALA A 159 22.10 15.10 10.23
N LEU A 160 21.39 14.00 10.05
CA LEU A 160 20.15 13.73 10.77
C LEU A 160 20.44 13.27 12.20
N THR A 161 19.60 13.69 13.15
CA THR A 161 19.59 13.15 14.52
C THR A 161 19.03 11.72 14.54
N ASP A 162 19.20 11.03 15.67
CA ASP A 162 18.61 9.71 15.86
C ASP A 162 17.08 9.75 15.75
N LEU A 163 16.45 10.81 16.25
CA LEU A 163 15.01 11.02 16.14
C LEU A 163 14.58 11.20 14.67
N GLU A 164 15.28 12.05 13.92
CA GLU A 164 15.00 12.29 12.49
C GLU A 164 15.22 11.02 11.66
N THR A 165 16.25 10.24 12.01
CA THR A 165 16.56 8.97 11.35
C THR A 165 15.49 7.92 11.64
N ALA A 166 15.03 7.82 12.89
CA ALA A 166 13.94 6.93 13.28
C ALA A 166 12.63 7.30 12.58
N ASP A 167 12.26 8.59 12.58
CA ASP A 167 11.08 9.11 11.89
C ASP A 167 11.15 8.86 10.38
N PHE A 168 12.31 9.07 9.75
CA PHE A 168 12.52 8.78 8.33
C PHE A 168 12.44 7.28 8.01
N THR A 169 12.81 6.40 8.94
CA THR A 169 12.78 4.95 8.72
C THR A 169 11.38 4.36 8.95
N MET A 170 10.60 4.94 9.86
CA MET A 170 9.29 4.42 10.22
C MET A 170 8.30 4.54 9.06
N ASN A 171 7.53 3.48 8.79
CA ASN A 171 6.48 3.54 7.78
C ASN A 171 5.36 4.49 8.22
N GLN A 172 5.05 5.48 7.37
CA GLN A 172 4.01 6.50 7.57
C GLN A 172 2.95 6.33 6.49
N PRO A 173 1.66 6.12 6.83
CA PRO A 173 0.59 6.15 5.85
C PRO A 173 0.44 7.55 5.22
N ASN A 174 -0.19 7.61 4.05
CA ASN A 174 -0.35 8.85 3.29
C ASN A 174 -1.20 9.87 4.06
N SER A 175 -2.27 9.43 4.71
CA SER A 175 -3.12 10.24 5.59
C SER A 175 -2.32 10.94 6.70
N GLU A 176 -1.36 10.24 7.31
CA GLU A 176 -0.49 10.79 8.34
C GLU A 176 0.55 11.77 7.78
N LEU A 177 1.17 11.44 6.64
CA LEU A 177 2.05 12.39 5.93
C LEU A 177 1.31 13.68 5.61
N ASN A 178 0.11 13.59 5.02
CA ASN A 178 -0.73 14.75 4.76
C ASN A 178 -0.98 15.61 6.00
N THR A 179 -1.34 14.96 7.11
CA THR A 179 -1.58 15.62 8.39
C THR A 179 -0.33 16.38 8.86
N ARG A 180 0.86 15.78 8.76
CA ARG A 180 2.12 16.46 9.12
C ARG A 180 2.40 17.68 8.24
N PHE A 181 2.12 17.61 6.95
CA PHE A 181 2.28 18.77 6.06
C PHE A 181 1.34 19.91 6.44
N ILE A 182 0.09 19.60 6.80
CA ILE A 182 -0.90 20.58 7.28
C ILE A 182 -0.44 21.19 8.61
N ASP A 183 -0.09 20.36 9.59
CA ASP A 183 0.31 20.78 10.95
C ASP A 183 1.55 21.69 10.91
N LEU A 184 2.53 21.37 10.05
CA LEU A 184 3.74 22.15 9.88
C LEU A 184 3.57 23.35 8.94
N LYS A 185 2.37 23.55 8.37
CA LYS A 185 2.09 24.58 7.35
C LYS A 185 3.11 24.52 6.21
N LEU A 186 3.38 23.31 5.73
CA LEU A 186 4.23 23.05 4.57
C LEU A 186 3.39 23.02 3.30
N THR A 187 3.94 23.58 2.23
CA THR A 187 3.43 23.32 0.88
C THR A 187 3.82 21.91 0.46
N LEU A 188 2.84 21.16 -0.03
CA LEU A 188 3.08 19.84 -0.61
C LEU A 188 3.95 19.98 -1.87
N PRO A 189 5.00 19.16 -2.04
CA PRO A 189 5.74 19.08 -3.29
C PRO A 189 4.81 18.80 -4.47
N LYS A 190 5.19 19.26 -5.66
CA LYS A 190 4.48 18.91 -6.89
C LYS A 190 4.70 17.43 -7.18
N LEU A 191 3.69 16.62 -6.91
CA LEU A 191 3.67 15.19 -7.16
C LEU A 191 2.75 14.86 -8.33
N SER A 192 2.97 13.70 -8.96
CA SER A 192 2.07 13.20 -9.99
C SER A 192 0.74 12.80 -9.35
N LYS A 193 -0.38 13.08 -10.02
CA LYS A 193 -1.71 12.73 -9.49
C LYS A 193 -2.11 11.28 -9.77
N ASP A 194 -1.59 10.71 -10.85
CA ASP A 194 -2.17 9.47 -11.40
C ASP A 194 -1.58 8.19 -10.81
N ASN A 195 -0.37 8.23 -10.26
CA ASN A 195 0.32 7.05 -9.72
C ASN A 195 1.25 7.46 -8.57
N PHE A 196 0.77 7.43 -7.33
CA PHE A 196 1.60 7.74 -6.16
C PHE A 196 2.51 6.54 -5.85
N ASP A 197 3.80 6.65 -6.21
CA ASP A 197 4.78 5.58 -6.09
C ASP A 197 5.76 5.80 -4.92
N PHE A 198 6.67 4.84 -4.70
CA PHE A 198 7.66 4.95 -3.65
C PHE A 198 8.62 6.14 -3.82
N ALA A 199 8.92 6.57 -5.05
CA ALA A 199 9.74 7.76 -5.25
C ALA A 199 9.03 9.02 -4.73
N GLN A 200 7.74 9.17 -5.02
CA GLN A 200 6.93 10.29 -4.51
C GLN A 200 6.74 10.23 -3.00
N TYR A 201 6.52 9.03 -2.46
CA TYR A 201 6.50 8.78 -1.03
C TYR A 201 7.79 9.26 -0.34
N PHE A 202 8.95 8.88 -0.86
CA PHE A 202 10.22 9.33 -0.30
C PHE A 202 10.47 10.82 -0.51
N ILE A 203 9.97 11.45 -1.57
CA ILE A 203 10.02 12.93 -1.71
C ILE A 203 9.33 13.61 -0.52
N LEU A 204 8.16 13.12 -0.10
CA LEU A 204 7.46 13.66 1.08
C LEU A 204 8.29 13.50 2.35
N LYS A 205 8.85 12.30 2.59
CA LYS A 205 9.67 12.03 3.78
C LYS A 205 10.97 12.83 3.78
N LEU A 206 11.64 12.94 2.64
CA LEU A 206 12.83 13.75 2.47
C LEU A 206 12.54 15.23 2.75
N THR A 207 11.41 15.75 2.27
CA THR A 207 10.97 17.13 2.52
C THR A 207 10.81 17.39 4.02
N LEU A 208 10.15 16.48 4.74
CA LEU A 208 9.98 16.58 6.20
C LEU A 208 11.32 16.52 6.94
N ALA A 209 12.17 15.54 6.60
CA ALA A 209 13.48 15.36 7.23
C ALA A 209 14.43 16.55 6.95
N LEU A 210 14.45 17.05 5.71
CA LEU A 210 15.24 18.23 5.33
C LEU A 210 14.75 19.48 6.06
N ARG A 211 13.43 19.70 6.15
CA ARG A 211 12.90 20.83 6.92
C ARG A 211 13.31 20.75 8.39
N SER A 212 13.15 19.59 9.01
CA SER A 212 13.54 19.37 10.42
C SER A 212 15.03 19.69 10.62
N CYS A 213 15.88 19.14 9.76
CA CYS A 213 17.32 19.33 9.83
C CYS A 213 17.72 20.80 9.62
N LEU A 214 17.22 21.45 8.57
CA LEU A 214 17.52 22.85 8.28
C LEU A 214 17.04 23.78 9.42
N SER A 215 15.84 23.55 9.94
CA SER A 215 15.30 24.31 11.07
C SER A 215 16.18 24.16 12.32
N ARG A 216 16.63 22.95 12.62
CA ARG A 216 17.53 22.69 13.76
C ARG A 216 18.89 23.35 13.58
N LEU A 217 19.42 23.34 12.36
CA LEU A 217 20.69 24.00 12.02
C LEU A 217 20.55 25.53 11.85
N GLN A 218 19.37 26.09 12.08
CA GLN A 218 19.06 27.51 11.88
C GLN A 218 19.39 27.99 10.46
N GLN A 219 19.30 27.09 9.48
CA GLN A 219 19.48 27.38 8.07
C GLN A 219 18.14 27.79 7.43
N PRO A 220 18.18 28.56 6.33
CA PRO A 220 17.00 28.80 5.51
C PRO A 220 16.30 27.48 5.15
N SER A 221 15.00 27.41 5.45
CA SER A 221 14.16 26.23 5.24
C SER A 221 12.92 26.56 4.41
N SER A 222 13.06 27.55 3.52
CA SER A 222 12.00 27.86 2.54
C SER A 222 11.80 26.68 1.59
N GLU A 223 10.67 26.67 0.88
CA GLU A 223 10.39 25.66 -0.14
C GLU A 223 11.51 25.54 -1.19
N LYS A 224 12.09 26.68 -1.57
CA LYS A 224 13.20 26.73 -2.52
C LYS A 224 14.44 26.04 -1.95
N ASP A 225 14.79 26.31 -0.70
CA ASP A 225 15.96 25.72 -0.05
C ASP A 225 15.83 24.19 0.07
N ILE A 226 14.63 23.72 0.46
CA ILE A 226 14.34 22.30 0.54
C ILE A 226 14.40 21.66 -0.86
N TYR A 227 13.81 22.31 -1.87
CA TYR A 227 13.83 21.82 -3.24
C TYR A 227 15.26 21.71 -3.80
N ASP A 228 16.11 22.68 -3.51
CA ASP A 228 17.51 22.66 -3.93
C ASP A 228 18.28 21.52 -3.26
N LYS A 229 18.00 21.20 -1.99
CA LYS A 229 18.56 20.02 -1.32
C LYS A 229 17.99 18.71 -1.84
N LEU A 230 16.71 18.65 -2.22
CA LEU A 230 16.09 17.46 -2.81
C LEU A 230 16.78 17.01 -4.11
N LYS A 231 17.40 17.94 -4.86
CA LYS A 231 18.17 17.62 -6.08
C LYS A 231 19.28 16.61 -5.83
N LEU A 232 19.86 16.60 -4.63
CA LEU A 232 20.94 15.68 -4.24
C LEU A 232 20.47 14.22 -4.23
N PHE A 233 19.16 13.99 -4.03
CA PHE A 233 18.57 12.65 -3.93
C PHE A 233 17.97 12.16 -5.25
N GLN A 234 17.93 12.99 -6.30
CA GLN A 234 17.22 12.68 -7.55
C GLN A 234 17.69 11.39 -8.22
N LYS A 235 18.99 11.10 -8.18
CA LYS A 235 19.54 9.86 -8.75
C LYS A 235 18.97 8.64 -8.04
N THR A 236 18.98 8.65 -6.70
CA THR A 236 18.44 7.57 -5.87
C THR A 236 16.94 7.44 -6.05
N LEU A 237 16.20 8.55 -6.05
CA LEU A 237 14.75 8.55 -6.30
C LEU A 237 14.37 7.98 -7.67
N LYS A 238 15.13 8.30 -8.73
CA LYS A 238 14.93 7.69 -10.06
C LYS A 238 15.17 6.18 -10.05
N SER A 239 16.21 5.72 -9.37
CA SER A 239 16.50 4.29 -9.20
C SER A 239 15.37 3.57 -8.45
N ILE A 240 14.83 4.20 -7.39
CA ILE A 240 13.68 3.70 -6.63
C ILE A 240 12.45 3.56 -7.53
N ALA A 241 12.11 4.58 -8.33
CA ALA A 241 10.98 4.53 -9.25
C ALA A 241 11.10 3.36 -10.24
N GLN A 242 12.27 3.19 -10.86
CA GLN A 242 12.54 2.09 -11.79
C GLN A 242 12.45 0.70 -11.13
N ALA A 243 13.04 0.56 -9.93
CA ALA A 243 13.00 -0.69 -9.19
C ALA A 243 11.57 -1.04 -8.72
N SER A 244 10.81 -0.03 -8.28
CA SER A 244 9.40 -0.18 -7.92
C SER A 244 8.56 -0.64 -9.12
N GLU A 245 8.72 -0.02 -10.28
CA GLU A 245 8.02 -0.42 -11.50
C GLU A 245 8.37 -1.86 -11.93
N ALA A 246 9.66 -2.24 -11.81
CA ALA A 246 10.10 -3.59 -12.13
C ALA A 246 9.49 -4.65 -11.19
N LEU A 247 9.41 -4.35 -9.88
CA LEU A 247 8.73 -5.19 -8.89
C LEU A 247 7.25 -5.37 -9.23
N VAL A 248 6.54 -4.27 -9.52
CA VAL A 248 5.12 -4.33 -9.92
C VAL A 248 4.92 -5.22 -11.15
N LYS A 249 5.75 -5.05 -12.20
CA LYS A 249 5.66 -5.88 -13.41
C LYS A 249 5.93 -7.35 -13.13
N LYS A 250 6.98 -7.67 -12.37
CA LYS A 250 7.35 -9.04 -12.00
C LYS A 250 6.22 -9.74 -11.25
N GLN A 251 5.68 -9.08 -10.23
CA GLN A 251 4.65 -9.67 -9.38
C GLN A 251 3.29 -9.73 -10.09
N GLY A 252 2.94 -8.73 -10.88
CA GLY A 252 1.74 -8.73 -11.71
C GLY A 252 1.68 -9.91 -12.68
N ALA A 253 2.81 -10.26 -13.32
CA ALA A 253 2.89 -11.43 -14.19
C ALA A 253 2.70 -12.76 -13.46
N ALA A 254 3.10 -12.86 -12.19
CA ALA A 254 2.93 -14.07 -11.39
C ALA A 254 1.49 -14.29 -10.88
N LEU A 255 0.65 -13.24 -10.96
CA LEU A 255 -0.74 -13.24 -10.49
C LEU A 255 -1.78 -13.43 -11.62
N GLN A 256 -1.33 -13.45 -12.88
CA GLN A 256 -2.15 -13.77 -14.07
C GLN A 256 -2.29 -15.28 -14.24
#